data_AF-A0A1W2DXZ5-F1
#
_entry.id   AF-A0A1W2DXZ5-F1
#
_cell.length_a   1.000
_cell.length_b   1.000
_cell.length_c   1.000
_cell.angle_alpha   90.00
_cell.angle_beta   90.00
_cell.angle_gamma   90.00
#
_symmetry.space_group_name_H-M   'P 1'
#
loop_
_entity.id
_entity.type
_entity.pdbx_description
1 polymer ?
#
loop_
_entity_poly.entity_id
_entity_poly.type
_entity_poly.pdbx_seq_one_letter_code
_entity_poly.pdbx_strand_id
1 'polypeptide(L)'
;MTIIIRIFGALIILLNLGACVSTETDPRKGGLFSYNPTAYEKRIEQRKASLSQTEAVTEQAKHEQRQLEASKQEKQSRQEVLKQELTTLYAKSGKLQNQLDQAKAANAAQEKELKRLKNEVADLQSNTIKTNNSSASDSAKQAEIDRLQKRMDKLLKEAEALSAL
;
A
#
# COMPACT_ATOMS: atom_id res chain seq x y z
N MET A 1 61.12 -26.53 62.48
CA MET A 1 60.49 -25.61 61.50
C MET A 1 59.86 -26.40 60.35
N THR A 2 58.97 -27.36 60.66
CA THR A 2 58.41 -28.33 59.69
C THR A 2 56.94 -28.66 59.93
N ILE A 3 56.36 -28.18 61.04
CA ILE A 3 54.94 -28.41 61.41
C ILE A 3 54.04 -27.27 60.90
N ILE A 4 54.51 -26.03 60.88
CA ILE A 4 53.74 -24.85 60.42
C ILE A 4 53.47 -24.91 58.90
N ILE A 5 54.39 -25.50 58.12
CA ILE A 5 54.26 -25.63 56.66
C ILE A 5 53.21 -26.68 56.27
N ARG A 6 52.95 -27.70 57.11
CA ARG A 6 51.95 -28.74 56.81
C ARG A 6 50.51 -28.30 57.07
N ILE A 7 50.30 -27.34 57.97
CA ILE A 7 48.96 -26.80 58.26
C ILE A 7 48.53 -25.80 57.18
N PHE A 8 49.46 -25.00 56.65
CA PHE A 8 49.17 -24.10 55.52
C PHE A 8 48.93 -24.84 54.19
N GLY A 9 49.57 -26.00 53.98
CA GLY A 9 49.31 -26.83 52.80
C GLY A 9 47.92 -27.47 52.78
N ALA A 10 47.37 -27.81 53.95
CA ALA A 10 46.03 -28.41 54.06
C ALA A 10 44.91 -27.37 53.88
N LEU A 11 45.14 -26.10 54.22
CA LEU A 11 44.14 -25.03 54.09
C LEU A 11 43.96 -24.54 52.64
N ILE A 12 45.01 -24.63 51.80
CA ILE A 12 44.96 -24.22 50.39
C ILE A 12 44.27 -25.28 49.50
N ILE A 13 44.31 -26.56 49.89
CA ILE A 13 43.62 -27.63 49.17
C ILE A 13 42.10 -27.58 49.43
N LEU A 14 41.66 -27.12 50.62
CA LEU A 14 40.24 -26.97 50.95
C LEU A 14 39.55 -25.75 50.30
N LEU A 15 40.31 -24.74 49.86
CA LEU A 15 39.73 -23.58 49.15
C LEU A 15 39.54 -23.78 47.63
N ASN A 16 40.07 -24.86 47.05
CA ASN A 16 39.95 -25.12 45.60
C ASN A 16 38.76 -26.05 45.22
N LEU A 17 37.95 -26.51 46.18
CA LEU A 17 36.77 -27.34 45.92
C LEU A 17 35.44 -26.56 45.85
N GLY A 18 35.46 -25.23 45.98
CA GLY A 18 34.24 -24.40 46.08
C GLY A 18 33.80 -23.63 44.83
N ALA A 19 34.59 -23.61 43.75
CA ALA A 19 34.39 -22.67 42.63
C ALA A 19 33.89 -23.29 41.31
N CYS A 20 33.26 -24.46 41.34
CA CYS A 20 32.43 -24.94 40.23
C CYS A 20 30.95 -25.02 40.64
N VAL A 21 30.44 -24.00 41.32
CA VAL A 21 29.00 -23.71 41.23
C VAL A 21 28.77 -23.18 39.83
N SER A 22 28.50 -24.10 38.92
CA SER A 22 27.85 -23.79 37.66
C SER A 22 26.50 -23.19 38.03
N THR A 23 26.37 -21.87 37.91
CA THR A 23 25.07 -21.17 37.86
C THR A 23 24.33 -21.47 36.55
N GLU A 24 24.65 -22.60 35.91
CA GLU A 24 24.01 -23.12 34.71
C GLU A 24 22.73 -23.82 35.16
N THR A 25 21.63 -23.08 35.05
CA THR A 25 20.29 -23.54 35.43
C THR A 25 19.58 -24.23 34.26
N ASP A 26 20.25 -24.43 33.12
CA ASP A 26 19.78 -25.25 32.02
C ASP A 26 19.95 -26.76 32.33
N PRO A 27 18.86 -27.51 32.56
CA PRO A 27 18.93 -28.96 32.85
C PRO A 27 19.41 -29.80 31.65
N ARG A 28 19.55 -29.19 30.46
CA ARG A 28 20.15 -29.83 29.28
C ARG A 28 21.67 -29.66 29.22
N LYS A 29 22.24 -28.79 30.07
CA LYS A 29 23.68 -28.49 30.13
C LYS A 29 24.30 -28.76 31.50
N GLY A 30 23.49 -28.88 32.56
CA GLY A 30 23.93 -29.21 33.91
C GLY A 30 23.86 -30.71 34.25
N GLY A 31 24.75 -31.17 35.12
CA GLY A 31 24.77 -32.55 35.64
C GLY A 31 23.64 -32.87 36.63
N LEU A 32 23.72 -34.06 37.25
CA LEU A 32 22.72 -34.74 38.10
C LEU A 32 22.01 -33.88 39.18
N PHE A 33 22.58 -32.73 39.59
CA PHE A 33 22.04 -31.85 40.64
C PHE A 33 21.59 -30.46 40.16
N SER A 34 21.47 -30.23 38.85
CA SER A 34 21.15 -28.91 38.25
C SER A 34 19.67 -28.51 38.28
N TYR A 35 18.81 -29.29 38.93
CA TYR A 35 17.38 -28.99 39.02
C TYR A 35 17.13 -27.78 39.93
N ASN A 36 16.62 -26.70 39.35
CA ASN A 36 16.12 -25.54 40.09
C ASN A 36 14.65 -25.28 39.72
N PRO A 37 13.69 -25.55 40.62
CA PRO A 37 12.26 -25.42 40.34
C PRO A 37 11.87 -23.97 39.97
N THR A 38 12.46 -22.98 40.66
CA THR A 38 12.16 -21.56 40.37
C THR A 38 12.66 -21.12 39.00
N ALA A 39 13.80 -21.63 38.54
CA ALA A 39 14.30 -21.35 37.19
C ALA A 39 13.43 -22.00 36.10
N TYR A 40 12.82 -23.15 36.40
CA TYR A 40 11.89 -23.82 35.50
C TYR A 40 10.56 -23.07 35.38
N GLU A 41 10.00 -22.62 36.49
CA GLU A 41 8.80 -21.77 36.51
C GLU A 41 9.00 -20.49 35.70
N LYS A 42 10.13 -19.78 35.93
CA LYS A 42 10.48 -18.59 35.14
C LYS A 42 10.55 -18.87 33.64
N ARG A 43 11.09 -20.01 33.22
CA ARG A 43 11.11 -20.39 31.79
C ARG A 43 9.73 -20.69 31.23
N ILE A 44 8.85 -21.30 32.01
CA ILE A 44 7.46 -21.52 31.60
C ILE A 44 6.75 -20.19 31.44
N GLU A 45 6.89 -19.27 32.41
CA GLU A 45 6.30 -17.93 32.33
C GLU A 45 6.83 -17.15 31.13
N GLN A 46 8.15 -17.16 30.90
CA GLN A 46 8.76 -16.55 29.72
C GLN A 46 8.21 -17.13 28.42
N ARG A 47 8.10 -18.46 28.31
CA ARG A 47 7.53 -19.10 27.11
C ARG A 47 6.06 -18.75 26.91
N LYS A 48 5.26 -18.71 27.98
CA LYS A 48 3.85 -18.29 27.92
C LYS A 48 3.73 -16.84 27.47
N ALA A 49 4.57 -15.94 28.01
CA ALA A 49 4.62 -14.55 27.62
C ALA A 49 5.04 -14.38 26.15
N SER A 50 6.09 -15.09 25.70
CA SER A 50 6.53 -15.07 24.30
C SER A 50 5.50 -15.66 23.34
N LEU A 51 4.80 -16.73 23.73
CA LEU A 51 3.72 -17.31 22.93
C LEU A 51 2.58 -16.29 22.79
N SER A 52 2.09 -15.74 23.90
CA SER A 52 1.02 -14.74 23.89
C SER A 52 1.39 -13.49 23.09
N GLN A 53 2.63 -13.02 23.19
CA GLN A 53 3.13 -11.90 22.38
C GLN A 53 3.15 -12.27 20.88
N THR A 54 3.62 -13.47 20.54
CA THR A 54 3.70 -13.94 19.15
C THR A 54 2.30 -14.10 18.55
N GLU A 55 1.35 -14.63 19.31
CA GLU A 55 -0.05 -14.73 18.91
C GLU A 55 -0.65 -13.35 18.68
N ALA A 56 -0.43 -12.40 19.59
CA ALA A 56 -0.91 -11.02 19.44
C ALA A 56 -0.35 -10.35 18.17
N VAL A 57 0.96 -10.47 17.91
CA VAL A 57 1.60 -9.93 16.69
C VAL A 57 1.06 -10.62 15.44
N THR A 58 0.84 -11.94 15.50
CA THR A 58 0.29 -12.70 14.36
C THR A 58 -1.13 -12.27 14.02
N GLU A 59 -1.99 -12.06 15.03
CA GLU A 59 -3.35 -11.59 14.81
C GLU A 59 -3.38 -10.14 14.30
N GLN A 60 -2.50 -9.29 14.81
CA GLN A 60 -2.34 -7.93 14.27
C GLN A 60 -1.89 -7.97 12.80
N ALA A 61 -0.87 -8.76 12.46
CA ALA A 61 -0.39 -8.88 11.09
C ALA A 61 -1.47 -9.42 10.14
N LYS A 62 -2.26 -10.41 10.58
CA LYS A 62 -3.42 -10.92 9.80
C LYS A 62 -4.47 -9.84 9.58
N HIS A 63 -4.73 -9.02 10.59
CA HIS A 63 -5.69 -7.91 10.49
C HIS A 63 -5.19 -6.85 9.51
N GLU A 64 -3.94 -6.41 9.63
CA GLU A 64 -3.30 -5.47 8.70
C GLU A 64 -3.29 -6.02 7.26
N GLN A 65 -2.98 -7.30 7.07
CA GLN A 65 -3.01 -7.95 5.76
C GLN A 65 -4.40 -7.89 5.13
N ARG A 66 -5.46 -8.18 5.90
CA ARG A 66 -6.85 -8.07 5.41
C ARG A 66 -7.20 -6.64 5.03
N GLN A 67 -6.79 -5.66 5.82
CA GLN A 67 -7.02 -4.24 5.52
C GLN A 67 -6.28 -3.79 4.25
N LEU A 68 -5.04 -4.23 4.09
CA LEU A 68 -4.24 -3.92 2.90
C LEU A 68 -4.84 -4.54 1.64
N GLU A 69 -5.28 -5.80 1.70
CA GLU A 69 -5.91 -6.46 0.55
C GLU A 69 -7.24 -5.79 0.19
N ALA A 70 -8.05 -5.42 1.19
CA ALA A 70 -9.28 -4.65 0.97
C ALA A 70 -8.99 -3.29 0.31
N SER A 71 -8.01 -2.54 0.82
CA SER A 71 -7.61 -1.25 0.25
C SER A 71 -7.05 -1.38 -1.17
N LYS A 72 -6.30 -2.44 -1.45
CA LYS A 72 -5.81 -2.74 -2.79
C LYS A 72 -6.95 -3.02 -3.75
N GLN A 73 -7.91 -3.85 -3.37
CA GLN A 73 -9.10 -4.15 -4.18
C GLN A 73 -9.92 -2.88 -4.46
N GLU A 74 -10.12 -2.04 -3.45
CA GLU A 74 -10.81 -0.76 -3.62
C GLU A 74 -10.10 0.15 -4.63
N LYS A 75 -8.78 0.31 -4.50
CA LYS A 75 -7.97 1.11 -5.43
C LYS A 75 -8.00 0.56 -6.86
N GLN A 76 -7.93 -0.77 -7.01
CA GLN A 76 -8.04 -1.40 -8.32
C GLN A 76 -9.41 -1.15 -8.94
N SER A 77 -10.49 -1.33 -8.18
CA SER A 77 -11.84 -1.05 -8.65
C SER A 77 -12.00 0.41 -9.07
N ARG A 78 -11.48 1.35 -8.27
CA ARG A 78 -11.53 2.78 -8.58
C ARG A 78 -10.74 3.11 -9.86
N GLN A 79 -9.56 2.51 -10.03
CA GLN A 79 -8.77 2.70 -11.24
C GLN A 79 -9.50 2.20 -12.49
N GLU A 80 -10.19 1.07 -12.42
CA GLU A 80 -10.95 0.54 -13.55
C GLU A 80 -12.15 1.44 -13.90
N VAL A 81 -12.85 1.98 -12.90
CA VAL A 81 -13.92 2.97 -13.13
C VAL A 81 -13.37 4.21 -13.85
N LEU A 82 -12.27 4.78 -13.38
CA LEU A 82 -11.65 5.95 -14.01
C LEU A 82 -11.25 5.68 -15.47
N LYS A 83 -10.69 4.50 -15.75
CA LYS A 83 -10.36 4.09 -17.13
C LYS A 83 -11.60 3.97 -18.02
N GLN A 84 -12.69 3.41 -17.50
CA GLN A 84 -13.95 3.29 -18.23
C GLN A 84 -14.56 4.65 -18.54
N GLU A 85 -14.52 5.60 -17.60
CA GLU A 85 -14.99 6.97 -17.81
C GLU A 85 -14.18 7.69 -18.89
N LEU A 86 -12.85 7.59 -18.85
CA LEU A 86 -11.96 8.16 -19.87
C LEU A 86 -12.17 7.53 -21.24
N THR A 87 -12.35 6.20 -21.30
CA THR A 87 -12.65 5.48 -22.54
C THR A 87 -13.98 5.94 -23.14
N THR A 88 -15.00 6.10 -22.29
CA THR A 88 -16.32 6.61 -22.70
C THR A 88 -16.21 8.03 -23.24
N LEU A 89 -15.48 8.90 -22.55
CA LEU A 89 -15.25 10.28 -22.99
C LEU A 89 -14.52 10.34 -24.33
N TYR A 90 -13.49 9.50 -24.51
CA TYR A 90 -12.76 9.38 -25.76
C TYR A 90 -13.67 8.92 -26.90
N ALA A 91 -14.49 7.89 -26.69
CA ALA A 91 -15.45 7.43 -27.69
C ALA A 91 -16.49 8.50 -28.06
N LYS A 92 -17.07 9.21 -27.06
CA LYS A 92 -18.00 10.31 -27.29
C LYS A 92 -17.36 11.44 -28.10
N SER A 93 -16.12 11.80 -27.78
CA SER A 93 -15.38 12.83 -28.51
C SER A 93 -15.11 12.44 -29.96
N GLY A 94 -14.76 11.17 -30.22
CA GLY A 94 -14.59 10.66 -31.58
C GLY A 94 -15.90 10.69 -32.39
N LYS A 95 -17.02 10.34 -31.75
CA LYS A 95 -18.35 10.46 -32.38
C LYS A 95 -18.68 11.91 -32.73
N LEU A 96 -18.45 12.83 -31.79
CA LEU A 96 -18.69 14.26 -32.02
C LEU A 96 -17.78 14.81 -33.12
N GLN A 97 -16.50 14.43 -33.14
CA GLN A 97 -15.57 14.80 -34.20
C GLN A 97 -16.10 14.35 -35.58
N ASN A 98 -16.53 13.10 -35.70
CA ASN A 98 -17.12 12.57 -36.94
C ASN A 98 -18.37 13.34 -37.37
N GLN A 99 -19.24 13.71 -36.42
CA GLN A 99 -20.43 14.52 -36.71
C GLN A 99 -20.05 15.91 -37.24
N LEU A 100 -19.08 16.57 -36.60
CA LEU A 100 -18.56 17.87 -37.06
C LEU A 100 -17.85 17.75 -38.42
N ASP A 101 -17.20 16.63 -38.72
CA ASP A 101 -16.58 16.40 -40.02
C ASP A 101 -17.60 16.22 -41.16
N GLN A 102 -18.79 15.73 -40.84
CA GLN A 102 -19.89 15.59 -41.78
C GLN A 102 -20.78 16.85 -41.90
N ALA A 103 -20.71 17.75 -40.91
CA ALA A 103 -21.49 18.98 -40.91
C ALA A 103 -21.06 19.92 -42.04
N LYS A 104 -22.05 20.52 -42.72
CA LYS A 104 -21.84 21.51 -43.77
C LYS A 104 -22.16 22.90 -43.24
N ALA A 105 -21.26 23.85 -43.45
CA ALA A 105 -21.50 25.25 -43.17
C ALA A 105 -22.24 25.91 -44.34
N ALA A 106 -23.28 26.70 -44.05
CA ALA A 106 -24.01 27.50 -45.04
C ALA A 106 -23.43 28.91 -45.22
N ASN A 107 -22.62 29.38 -44.26
CA ASN A 107 -21.97 30.70 -44.32
C ASN A 107 -20.62 30.72 -43.57
N ALA A 108 -19.87 31.81 -43.75
CA ALA A 108 -18.54 31.98 -43.17
C ALA A 108 -18.52 31.98 -41.62
N ALA A 109 -19.61 32.41 -40.97
CA ALA A 109 -19.71 32.38 -39.51
C ALA A 109 -19.84 30.94 -39.00
N GLN A 110 -20.68 30.13 -39.65
CA GLN A 110 -20.80 28.70 -39.35
C GLN A 110 -19.52 27.93 -39.66
N GLU A 111 -18.79 28.28 -40.72
CA GLU A 111 -17.49 27.66 -41.04
C GLU A 111 -16.45 27.93 -39.94
N LYS A 112 -16.37 29.18 -39.47
CA LYS A 112 -15.50 29.57 -38.35
C LYS A 112 -15.85 28.80 -37.07
N GLU A 113 -17.15 28.68 -36.79
CA GLU A 113 -17.62 27.99 -35.60
C GLU A 113 -17.37 26.48 -35.67
N LEU A 114 -17.61 25.87 -36.83
CA LEU A 114 -17.31 24.47 -37.07
C LEU A 114 -15.81 24.17 -36.86
N LYS A 115 -14.94 25.04 -37.38
CA LYS A 115 -13.49 24.92 -37.18
C LYS A 115 -13.12 25.05 -35.69
N ARG A 116 -13.74 25.99 -34.95
CA ARG A 116 -13.52 26.14 -33.51
C ARG A 116 -13.91 24.86 -32.77
N LEU A 117 -15.11 24.34 -33.01
CA LEU A 117 -15.60 23.13 -32.36
C LEU A 117 -14.70 21.91 -32.63
N LYS A 118 -14.26 21.71 -33.88
CA LYS A 118 -13.30 20.65 -34.22
C LYS A 118 -12.01 20.75 -33.42
N ASN A 119 -11.44 21.95 -33.32
CA ASN A 119 -10.23 22.16 -32.53
C ASN A 119 -10.45 21.87 -31.04
N GLU A 120 -11.60 22.26 -30.49
CA GLU A 120 -11.91 22.00 -29.08
C GLU A 120 -12.17 20.53 -28.78
N VAL A 121 -12.77 19.79 -29.71
CA VAL A 121 -12.93 18.33 -29.60
C VAL A 121 -11.57 17.63 -29.67
N ALA A 122 -10.68 18.05 -30.58
CA ALA A 122 -9.32 17.52 -30.66
C ALA A 122 -8.50 17.80 -29.39
N ASP A 123 -8.63 19.01 -28.82
CA ASP A 123 -8.00 19.33 -27.53
C ASP A 123 -8.59 18.50 -26.38
N LEU A 124 -9.91 18.29 -26.35
CA LEU A 124 -10.55 17.43 -25.37
C LEU A 124 -10.08 15.96 -25.48
N GLN A 125 -9.90 15.43 -26.69
CA GLN A 125 -9.28 14.11 -26.92
C GLN A 125 -7.87 14.05 -26.36
N SER A 126 -7.05 15.05 -26.68
CA SER A 126 -5.66 15.15 -26.19
C SER A 126 -5.61 15.16 -24.66
N ASN A 127 -6.46 15.95 -24.01
CA ASN A 127 -6.51 16.04 -22.55
C ASN A 127 -7.04 14.74 -21.91
N THR A 128 -8.00 14.06 -22.55
CA THR A 128 -8.47 12.73 -22.10
C THR A 128 -7.32 11.71 -22.09
N ILE A 129 -6.51 11.67 -23.16
CA ILE A 129 -5.34 10.79 -23.25
C ILE A 129 -4.28 11.15 -22.20
N LYS A 130 -3.98 12.45 -22.02
CA LYS A 130 -3.04 12.92 -21.01
C LYS A 130 -3.47 12.53 -19.61
N THR A 131 -4.74 12.71 -19.27
CA THR A 131 -5.30 12.33 -17.96
C THR A 131 -5.17 10.83 -17.73
N ASN A 132 -5.47 10.01 -18.74
CA ASN A 132 -5.32 8.56 -18.67
C ASN A 132 -3.87 8.13 -18.38
N ASN A 133 -2.91 8.75 -19.07
CA ASN A 133 -1.49 8.41 -18.98
C ASN A 133 -0.75 9.13 -17.83
N SER A 134 -1.42 10.01 -17.09
CA SER A 134 -0.80 10.75 -15.99
C SER A 134 -0.55 9.88 -14.76
N SER A 135 0.47 10.24 -13.99
CA SER A 135 0.75 9.69 -12.66
C SER A 135 0.01 10.42 -11.53
N ALA A 136 -0.99 11.24 -11.86
CA ALA A 136 -1.80 11.97 -10.89
C ALA A 136 -2.59 11.00 -9.98
N SER A 137 -2.93 11.46 -8.77
CA SER A 137 -3.76 10.70 -7.84
C SER A 137 -5.16 10.45 -8.42
N ASP A 138 -5.83 9.39 -7.94
CA ASP A 138 -7.22 9.07 -8.35
C ASP A 138 -8.17 10.25 -8.15
N SER A 139 -8.01 11.02 -7.06
CA SER A 139 -8.80 12.22 -6.80
C SER A 139 -8.58 13.31 -7.84
N ALA A 140 -7.32 13.54 -8.25
CA ALA A 140 -6.99 14.51 -9.27
C ALA A 140 -7.48 14.07 -10.65
N LYS A 141 -7.38 12.76 -10.96
CA LYS A 141 -7.93 12.18 -12.19
C LYS A 141 -9.45 12.35 -12.25
N GLN A 142 -10.16 12.05 -11.15
CA GLN A 142 -11.61 12.24 -11.10
C GLN A 142 -12.01 13.70 -11.34
N ALA A 143 -11.35 14.65 -10.68
CA ALA A 143 -11.65 16.06 -10.86
C ALA A 143 -11.44 16.52 -12.31
N GLU A 144 -10.39 16.04 -12.97
CA GLU A 144 -10.15 16.35 -14.38
C GLU A 144 -11.15 15.65 -15.30
N ILE A 145 -11.55 14.41 -15.00
CA ILE A 145 -12.64 13.73 -15.74
C ILE A 145 -13.94 14.52 -15.64
N ASP A 146 -14.34 14.94 -14.45
CA ASP A 146 -15.57 15.72 -14.23
C ASP A 146 -15.53 17.05 -15.03
N ARG A 147 -14.36 17.70 -15.05
CA ARG A 147 -14.14 18.91 -15.85
C ARG A 147 -14.27 18.61 -17.36
N LEU A 148 -13.64 17.54 -17.83
CA LEU A 148 -13.69 17.16 -19.24
C LEU A 148 -15.09 16.72 -19.67
N GLN A 149 -15.84 16.05 -18.81
CA GLN A 149 -17.25 15.70 -19.04
C GLN A 149 -18.12 16.96 -19.21
N LYS A 150 -17.97 17.96 -18.31
CA LYS A 150 -18.69 19.24 -18.47
C LYS A 150 -18.35 19.94 -19.78
N ARG A 151 -17.08 19.87 -20.21
CA ARG A 151 -16.65 20.43 -21.49
C ARG A 151 -17.25 19.65 -22.67
N MET A 152 -17.31 18.32 -22.59
CA MET A 152 -18.00 17.49 -23.57
C MET A 152 -19.47 17.87 -23.71
N ASP A 153 -20.19 18.00 -22.59
CA ASP A 153 -21.62 18.34 -22.61
C ASP A 153 -21.86 19.73 -23.19
N LYS A 154 -20.95 20.68 -22.92
CA LYS A 154 -20.98 22.00 -23.54
C LYS A 154 -20.78 21.92 -25.06
N LEU A 155 -19.77 21.18 -25.52
CA LEU A 155 -19.49 21.02 -26.95
C LEU A 155 -20.63 20.31 -27.70
N LEU A 156 -21.28 19.33 -27.06
CA LEU A 156 -22.47 18.68 -27.62
C LEU A 156 -23.60 19.69 -27.84
N LYS A 157 -23.89 20.53 -26.84
CA LYS A 157 -24.92 21.58 -26.96
C LYS A 157 -24.60 22.60 -28.05
N GLU A 158 -23.34 23.03 -28.14
CA GLU A 158 -22.90 23.98 -29.18
C GLU A 158 -22.99 23.37 -30.57
N ALA A 159 -22.63 22.08 -30.73
CA ALA A 159 -22.76 21.37 -32.00
C ALA A 159 -24.22 21.17 -32.41
N GLU A 160 -25.11 20.84 -31.47
CA GLU A 160 -26.55 20.76 -31.71
C GLU A 160 -27.11 22.11 -32.18
N ALA A 161 -26.75 23.20 -31.49
CA ALA A 161 -27.17 24.54 -31.88
C ALA A 161 -26.66 24.93 -33.28
N LEU A 162 -25.44 24.55 -33.64
CA LEU A 162 -24.89 24.78 -34.98
C LEU A 162 -25.64 23.98 -36.04
N SER A 163 -26.07 22.75 -35.74
CA SER A 163 -26.81 21.89 -36.68
C SER A 163 -28.27 22.31 -36.90
N ALA A 164 -28.82 23.11 -35.99
CA ALA A 164 -30.20 23.60 -36.05
C ALA A 164 -30.36 24.92 -36.83
N LEU A 165 -29.26 25.51 -37.31
CA LEU A 165 -29.19 26.78 -38.05
C LEU A 165 -29.05 26.56 -39.56
#